data_AF-Q09JP4-F1
#
_entry.id   AF-Q09JP4-F1
#
_cell.length_a   1.000
_cell.length_b   1.000
_cell.length_c   1.000
_cell.angle_alpha   90.00
_cell.angle_beta   90.00
_cell.angle_gamma   90.00
#
_symmetry.space_group_name_H-M   'P 1'
#
loop_
_entity.id
_entity.type
_entity.pdbx_description
1 polymer ?
#
loop_
_entity_poly.entity_id
_entity_poly.type
_entity_poly.pdbx_seq_one_letter_code
_entity_poly.pdbx_strand_id
1 'polypeptide(L)'
;HYGRGECAYNRYNLMGNNSKVGKNSYKLSSCTSRALSQAIDDIPSKCAGREAKWAKGANRTILPADIVTPDQFCKILHAKERYPGVCSSKHTGANRYPDRECMVKCCSGPHPWKTVFDTALDGYPCRSNNQVCIHGKCDERPVPS
;
A
#
# COMPACT_ATOMS: atom_id res chain seq x y z
N HIS A 1 17.74 13.68 23.46
CA HIS A 1 18.00 14.17 22.08
C HIS A 1 18.76 13.11 21.32
N TYR A 2 18.11 12.33 20.44
CA TYR A 2 18.78 11.29 19.66
C TYR A 2 19.11 11.79 18.26
N GLY A 3 20.41 11.80 17.94
CA GLY A 3 20.97 12.30 16.69
C GLY A 3 20.88 11.28 15.55
N ARG A 4 21.10 11.77 14.32
CA ARG A 4 21.08 11.08 13.02
C ARG A 4 21.99 9.82 12.87
N GLY A 5 22.57 9.27 13.94
CA GLY A 5 23.63 8.25 13.90
C GLY A 5 23.37 6.92 14.62
N GLU A 6 22.28 6.74 15.39
CA GLU A 6 22.12 5.53 16.21
C GLU A 6 21.42 4.35 15.53
N CYS A 7 20.88 4.56 14.33
CA CYS A 7 20.09 3.55 13.66
C CYS A 7 20.66 3.28 12.28
N ALA A 8 21.09 2.03 12.07
CA ALA A 8 21.51 1.57 10.76
C ALA A 8 20.37 1.80 9.77
N TYR A 9 20.64 2.62 8.75
CA TYR A 9 19.66 2.97 7.75
C TYR A 9 19.25 1.71 6.96
N ASN A 10 17.94 1.49 6.85
CA ASN A 10 17.40 0.43 6.01
C ASN A 10 16.20 0.96 5.21
N ARG A 11 16.39 1.05 3.88
CA ARG A 11 15.38 1.52 2.92
C ARG A 11 14.13 0.65 2.81
N TYR A 12 14.16 -0.57 3.33
CA TYR A 12 13.06 -1.52 3.26
C TYR A 12 12.07 -1.37 4.43
N ASN A 13 12.39 -0.56 5.45
CA ASN A 13 11.51 -0.33 6.61
C ASN A 13 10.68 0.95 6.46
N LEU A 14 9.62 1.09 7.26
CA LEU A 14 8.64 2.18 7.18
C LEU A 14 9.29 3.57 7.19
N MET A 15 10.31 3.77 8.04
CA MET A 15 11.03 5.04 8.18
C MET A 15 12.25 5.18 7.24
N GLY A 16 12.37 4.32 6.24
CA GLY A 16 13.42 4.39 5.22
C GLY A 16 13.21 5.53 4.21
N ASN A 17 14.28 6.01 3.59
CA ASN A 17 14.19 7.06 2.54
C ASN A 17 13.45 6.50 1.30
N ASN A 18 12.29 7.09 1.01
CA ASN A 18 11.30 6.65 0.00
C ASN A 18 11.69 6.95 -1.46
N SER A 19 12.98 7.10 -1.78
CA SER A 19 13.42 7.44 -3.15
C SER A 19 13.17 6.33 -4.17
N LYS A 20 12.69 5.14 -3.76
CA LYS A 20 12.18 4.09 -4.66
C LYS A 20 10.86 3.51 -4.12
N VAL A 21 9.76 3.98 -4.68
CA VAL A 21 8.39 3.42 -4.50
C VAL A 21 8.44 1.90 -4.76
N GLY A 22 7.79 1.12 -3.89
CA GLY A 22 7.61 -0.33 -4.10
C GLY A 22 8.61 -1.27 -3.43
N LYS A 23 9.56 -0.79 -2.61
CA LYS A 23 10.47 -1.65 -1.81
C LYS A 23 10.28 -1.53 -0.29
N ASN A 24 9.42 -0.64 0.19
CA ASN A 24 9.12 -0.52 1.61
C ASN A 24 8.22 -1.69 2.02
N SER A 25 8.64 -2.51 3.00
CA SER A 25 7.84 -3.65 3.48
C SER A 25 6.79 -3.23 4.51
N TYR A 26 6.65 -1.92 4.78
CA TYR A 26 5.76 -1.35 5.81
C TYR A 26 6.04 -1.86 7.22
N LYS A 27 7.23 -2.46 7.45
CA LYS A 27 7.64 -2.98 8.75
C LYS A 27 8.37 -1.89 9.53
N LEU A 28 8.07 -1.81 10.83
CA LEU A 28 8.87 -1.01 11.74
C LEU A 28 10.24 -1.67 11.91
N SER A 29 11.30 -0.86 11.84
CA SER A 29 12.63 -1.34 12.21
C SER A 29 12.71 -1.51 13.73
N SER A 30 13.64 -2.34 14.22
CA SER A 30 13.90 -2.46 15.67
C SER A 30 14.19 -1.10 16.32
N CYS A 31 14.92 -0.22 15.62
CA CYS A 31 15.15 1.15 16.05
C CYS A 31 13.84 1.95 16.13
N THR A 32 13.00 1.89 15.10
CA THR A 32 11.71 2.59 15.08
C THR A 32 10.82 2.13 16.22
N SER A 33 10.75 0.82 16.46
CA SER A 33 9.99 0.26 17.58
C SER A 33 10.53 0.75 18.92
N ARG A 34 11.84 0.73 19.14
CA ARG A 34 12.46 1.21 20.39
C ARG A 34 12.22 2.70 20.62
N ALA A 35 12.42 3.52 19.59
CA ALA A 35 12.21 4.97 19.67
C ALA A 35 10.73 5.30 19.91
N LEU A 36 9.81 4.54 19.30
CA LEU A 36 8.38 4.68 19.52
C LEU A 36 7.98 4.29 20.94
N SER A 37 8.50 3.19 21.47
CA SER A 37 8.26 2.77 22.86
C SER A 37 8.70 3.84 23.85
N GLN A 38 9.93 4.37 23.70
CA GLN A 38 10.42 5.46 24.56
C GLN A 38 9.55 6.71 24.46
N ALA A 39 9.17 7.09 23.24
CA ALA A 39 8.29 8.23 23.04
C ALA A 39 6.91 8.02 23.68
N ILE A 40 6.38 6.80 23.68
CA ILE A 40 5.12 6.46 24.35
C ILE A 40 5.26 6.55 25.87
N ASP A 41 6.36 6.07 26.43
CA ASP A 41 6.64 6.15 27.88
C ASP A 41 6.73 7.61 28.36
N ASP A 42 7.23 8.51 27.51
CA ASP A 42 7.33 9.94 27.78
C ASP A 42 5.99 10.70 27.62
N ILE A 43 4.95 10.09 26.99
CA ILE A 43 3.65 10.74 26.82
C ILE A 43 2.92 10.77 28.17
N PRO A 44 2.47 11.95 28.65
CA PRO A 44 1.64 12.04 29.83
C PRO A 44 0.40 11.15 29.72
N SER A 45 0.12 10.36 30.76
CA SER A 45 -0.98 9.37 30.80
C SER A 45 -2.35 9.93 30.36
N LYS A 46 -2.60 11.22 30.62
CA LYS A 46 -3.78 11.98 30.18
C LYS A 46 -4.01 11.99 28.66
N CYS A 47 -2.96 11.78 27.86
CA CYS A 47 -2.99 11.75 26.40
C CYS A 47 -3.00 10.31 25.85
N ALA A 48 -2.27 9.38 26.48
CA ALA A 48 -2.11 8.00 26.00
C ALA A 48 -3.31 7.08 26.31
N GLY A 49 -4.09 7.38 27.36
CA GLY A 49 -5.16 6.50 27.85
C GLY A 49 -6.57 6.76 27.31
N ARG A 50 -6.75 7.69 26.35
CA ARG A 50 -8.09 7.97 25.82
C ARG A 50 -8.48 6.94 24.78
N GLU A 51 -9.42 6.06 25.16
CA GLU A 51 -10.05 5.16 24.21
C GLU A 51 -10.69 5.95 23.06
N ALA A 52 -10.20 5.74 21.85
CA ALA A 52 -10.78 6.30 20.65
C ALA A 52 -12.12 5.60 20.37
N LYS A 53 -13.21 6.10 20.97
CA LYS A 53 -14.57 5.53 20.78
C LYS A 53 -14.97 5.42 19.31
N TRP A 54 -14.45 6.31 18.45
CA TRP A 54 -14.64 6.30 17.00
C TRP A 54 -13.90 5.15 16.28
N ALA A 55 -12.83 4.60 16.87
CA ALA A 55 -12.07 3.50 16.30
C ALA A 55 -12.71 2.11 16.54
N LYS A 56 -13.64 2.01 17.50
CA LYS A 56 -14.39 0.77 17.79
C LYS A 56 -15.30 0.30 16.64
N GLY A 57 -15.65 1.20 15.70
CA GLY A 57 -16.44 0.90 14.52
C GLY A 57 -15.66 0.77 13.22
N ALA A 58 -14.32 0.84 13.26
CA ALA A 58 -13.51 0.69 12.05
C ALA A 58 -13.64 -0.74 11.54
N ASN A 59 -14.35 -0.93 10.42
CA ASN A 59 -14.55 -2.23 9.82
C ASN A 59 -13.22 -2.76 9.26
N ARG A 60 -12.58 -3.67 10.00
CA ARG A 60 -11.26 -4.24 9.69
C ARG A 60 -11.25 -5.14 8.44
N THR A 61 -12.40 -5.31 7.79
CA THR A 61 -12.56 -6.14 6.57
C THR A 61 -12.68 -5.31 5.30
N ILE A 62 -12.84 -3.99 5.42
CA ILE A 62 -12.78 -3.08 4.29
C ILE A 62 -11.31 -2.85 3.96
N LEU A 63 -10.90 -3.31 2.79
CA LEU A 63 -9.57 -3.13 2.24
C LEU A 63 -9.54 -1.86 1.36
N PRO A 64 -8.37 -1.25 1.16
CA PRO A 64 -8.25 -0.02 0.35
C PRO A 64 -8.87 -0.14 -1.05
N ALA A 65 -8.78 -1.32 -1.67
CA ALA A 65 -9.40 -1.62 -2.96
C ALA A 65 -10.94 -1.59 -2.98
N ASP A 66 -11.60 -1.81 -1.85
CA ASP A 66 -13.07 -1.71 -1.76
C ASP A 66 -13.53 -0.25 -1.84
N ILE A 67 -12.63 0.69 -1.54
CA ILE A 67 -12.88 2.14 -1.56
C ILE A 67 -12.37 2.75 -2.87
N VAL A 68 -11.20 2.32 -3.34
CA VAL A 68 -10.52 2.87 -4.52
C VAL A 68 -10.34 1.79 -5.57
N THR A 69 -11.14 1.86 -6.63
CA THR A 69 -11.02 0.95 -7.78
C THR A 69 -9.67 1.10 -8.49
N PRO A 70 -9.22 0.08 -9.25
CA PRO A 70 -8.01 0.16 -10.07
C PRO A 70 -7.91 1.41 -10.94
N ASP A 71 -9.02 1.79 -11.60
CA ASP A 71 -9.03 2.95 -12.50
C ASP A 71 -8.91 4.28 -11.75
N GLN A 72 -9.61 4.43 -10.62
CA GLN A 72 -9.45 5.59 -9.74
C GLN A 72 -8.02 5.69 -9.21
N PHE A 73 -7.42 4.56 -8.82
CA PHE A 73 -6.05 4.54 -8.32
C PHE A 73 -5.05 5.01 -9.37
N CYS A 74 -5.15 4.51 -10.62
CA CYS A 74 -4.31 5.00 -11.72
C CYS A 74 -4.52 6.49 -11.99
N LYS A 75 -5.77 6.98 -11.96
CA LYS A 75 -6.09 8.40 -12.14
C LYS A 75 -5.52 9.29 -11.04
N ILE A 76 -5.48 8.81 -9.81
CA ILE A 76 -4.91 9.53 -8.67
C ILE A 76 -3.38 9.59 -8.78
N LEU A 77 -2.73 8.45 -9.01
CA LEU A 77 -1.27 8.35 -9.13
C LEU A 77 -0.73 9.16 -10.32
N HIS A 78 -1.42 9.09 -11.44
CA HIS A 78 -1.01 9.68 -12.71
C HIS A 78 -1.87 10.89 -13.07
N ALA A 79 -2.35 11.65 -12.08
CA ALA A 79 -3.28 12.79 -12.29
C ALA A 79 -2.74 13.90 -13.21
N LYS A 80 -1.41 13.98 -13.37
CA LYS A 80 -0.74 14.95 -14.27
C LYS A 80 -0.71 14.48 -15.72
N GLU A 81 -1.04 13.23 -15.97
CA GLU A 81 -1.03 12.67 -17.31
C GLU A 81 -2.31 13.05 -18.06
N ARG A 82 -2.19 13.20 -19.38
CA ARG A 82 -3.29 13.71 -20.21
C ARG A 82 -4.50 12.76 -20.26
N TYR A 83 -4.25 11.46 -20.12
CA TYR A 83 -5.27 10.41 -20.16
C TYR A 83 -4.87 9.26 -19.22
N PRO A 84 -5.05 9.38 -17.90
CA PRO A 84 -4.70 8.33 -16.97
C PRO A 84 -5.85 7.32 -16.83
N GLY A 85 -5.52 6.04 -16.81
CA GLY A 85 -6.52 4.99 -16.57
C GLY A 85 -5.92 3.60 -16.49
N VAL A 86 -6.73 2.64 -16.07
CA VAL A 86 -6.33 1.23 -16.13
C VAL A 86 -6.29 0.77 -17.58
N CYS A 87 -5.23 0.06 -17.92
CA CYS A 87 -5.16 -0.61 -19.20
C CYS A 87 -6.20 -1.76 -19.21
N SER A 88 -7.35 -1.56 -19.85
CA SER A 88 -8.48 -2.52 -19.79
C SER A 88 -8.24 -3.82 -20.57
N SER A 89 -9.00 -4.86 -20.22
CA SER A 89 -8.92 -6.24 -20.71
C SER A 89 -9.39 -6.48 -22.16
N LYS A 90 -9.69 -5.45 -22.96
CA LYS A 90 -9.66 -5.60 -24.43
C LYS A 90 -8.23 -5.83 -24.96
N HIS A 91 -7.23 -5.65 -24.12
CA HIS A 91 -5.83 -5.90 -24.44
C HIS A 91 -5.27 -7.05 -23.59
N THR A 92 -4.98 -8.15 -24.27
CA THR A 92 -4.26 -9.33 -23.79
C THR A 92 -3.04 -8.92 -22.94
N GLY A 93 -3.00 -9.32 -21.67
CA GLY A 93 -1.75 -9.25 -20.89
C GLY A 93 -1.83 -8.89 -19.41
N ALA A 94 -3.00 -8.54 -18.85
CA ALA A 94 -3.15 -8.46 -17.38
C ALA A 94 -2.81 -9.81 -16.72
N ASN A 95 -3.02 -10.92 -17.45
CA ASN A 95 -2.78 -12.29 -17.01
C ASN A 95 -1.51 -12.93 -17.60
N ARG A 96 -0.60 -12.17 -18.25
CA ARG A 96 0.57 -12.77 -18.97
C ARG A 96 1.93 -12.52 -18.34
N TYR A 97 1.98 -12.01 -17.11
CA TYR A 97 3.22 -11.94 -16.35
C TYR A 97 3.12 -12.89 -15.16
N PRO A 98 3.65 -14.13 -15.29
CA PRO A 98 3.85 -14.96 -14.10
C PRO A 98 4.59 -14.12 -13.05
N ASP A 99 4.15 -14.23 -11.80
CA ASP A 99 4.70 -13.53 -10.62
C ASP A 99 4.38 -12.02 -10.48
N ARG A 100 3.39 -11.46 -11.21
CA ARG A 100 3.02 -10.02 -11.10
C ARG A 100 1.52 -9.75 -10.89
N GLU A 101 0.80 -10.69 -10.30
CA GLU A 101 -0.66 -10.62 -10.11
C GLU A 101 -1.12 -9.47 -9.21
N CYS A 102 -0.26 -9.03 -8.29
CA CYS A 102 -0.53 -7.90 -7.40
C CYS A 102 0.19 -6.61 -7.81
N MET A 103 0.23 -6.38 -9.11
CA MET A 103 0.61 -5.12 -9.72
C MET A 103 -0.55 -4.62 -10.59
N VAL A 104 -0.84 -3.32 -10.54
CA VAL A 104 -1.80 -2.66 -11.43
C VAL A 104 -1.08 -2.09 -12.64
N LYS A 105 -1.67 -2.28 -13.82
CA LYS A 105 -1.15 -1.73 -15.08
C LYS A 105 -1.87 -0.42 -15.41
N CYS A 106 -1.17 0.70 -15.27
CA CYS A 106 -1.68 2.03 -15.59
C CYS A 106 -1.18 2.49 -16.98
N CYS A 107 -2.05 3.18 -17.71
CA CYS A 107 -1.79 3.75 -19.01
C CYS A 107 -1.86 5.28 -18.91
N SER A 108 -0.96 5.99 -19.61
CA SER A 108 -0.96 7.46 -19.72
C SER A 108 -0.59 7.99 -21.12
N GLY A 109 -1.18 9.12 -21.51
CA GLY A 109 -0.82 9.87 -22.73
C GLY A 109 -1.62 9.51 -23.99
N PRO A 110 -1.46 10.28 -25.09
CA PRO A 110 -2.08 9.97 -26.38
C PRO A 110 -1.39 8.77 -27.05
N HIS A 111 -2.11 8.06 -27.92
CA HIS A 111 -1.62 6.85 -28.60
C HIS A 111 -0.24 7.05 -29.27
N PRO A 112 0.74 6.13 -29.07
CA PRO A 112 0.68 4.95 -28.21
C PRO A 112 0.79 5.31 -26.71
N TRP A 113 -0.08 4.70 -25.91
CA TRP A 113 -0.12 4.89 -24.46
C TRP A 113 1.18 4.42 -23.81
N LYS A 114 1.74 5.24 -22.90
CA LYS A 114 2.82 4.80 -22.02
C LYS A 114 2.25 3.89 -20.95
N THR A 115 2.82 2.70 -20.81
CA THR A 115 2.45 1.73 -19.78
C THR A 115 3.39 1.86 -18.58
N VAL A 116 2.83 1.89 -17.38
CA VAL A 116 3.55 1.81 -16.10
C VAL A 116 2.93 0.70 -15.24
N PHE A 117 3.76 0.05 -14.43
CA PHE A 117 3.32 -0.94 -13.46
C PHE A 117 3.46 -0.36 -12.05
N ASP A 118 2.34 -0.26 -11.34
CA ASP A 118 2.30 0.19 -9.96
C ASP A 118 1.90 -0.99 -9.05
N THR A 119 2.24 -0.91 -7.76
CA THR A 119 1.83 -1.92 -6.79
C THR A 119 0.31 -1.88 -6.61
N ALA A 120 -0.33 -3.05 -6.63
CA ALA A 120 -1.77 -3.14 -6.37
C ALA A 120 -2.09 -2.75 -4.92
N LEU A 121 -3.27 -2.15 -4.72
CA LEU A 121 -3.82 -1.96 -3.38
C LEU A 121 -4.27 -3.30 -2.81
N ASP A 122 -4.18 -3.42 -1.48
CA ASP A 122 -4.75 -4.56 -0.78
C ASP A 122 -6.26 -4.62 -1.07
N GLY A 123 -6.74 -5.81 -1.47
CA GLY A 123 -8.11 -6.10 -1.88
C GLY A 123 -8.37 -6.14 -3.40
N TYR A 124 -7.38 -5.84 -4.26
CA TYR A 124 -7.57 -6.06 -5.71
C TYR A 124 -7.73 -7.54 -6.06
N PRO A 125 -8.65 -7.91 -6.96
CA PRO A 125 -8.87 -9.31 -7.30
C PRO A 125 -7.66 -9.93 -8.02
N CYS A 126 -7.34 -11.18 -7.71
CA CYS A 126 -6.24 -11.94 -8.32
C CYS A 126 -6.63 -13.41 -8.54
N ARG A 127 -6.02 -14.09 -9.53
CA ARG A 127 -6.19 -15.51 -9.95
C ARG A 127 -7.61 -16.10 -10.03
N SER A 128 -8.31 -16.25 -8.90
CA SER A 128 -9.54 -17.02 -8.72
C SER A 128 -10.60 -16.26 -7.92
N ASN A 129 -11.84 -16.76 -7.94
CA ASN A 129 -12.93 -16.21 -7.14
C ASN A 129 -12.55 -16.24 -5.64
N ASN A 130 -12.74 -15.11 -4.95
CA ASN A 130 -12.41 -14.86 -3.52
C ASN A 130 -10.93 -14.65 -3.16
N GLN A 131 -10.00 -14.67 -4.12
CA GLN A 131 -8.61 -14.28 -3.85
C GLN A 131 -8.38 -12.81 -4.18
N VAL A 132 -7.65 -12.14 -3.30
CA VAL A 132 -7.31 -10.71 -3.42
C VAL A 132 -5.85 -10.48 -3.09
N CYS A 133 -5.32 -9.35 -3.54
CA CYS A 133 -3.98 -8.92 -3.18
C CYS A 133 -3.91 -8.53 -1.71
N ILE A 134 -3.00 -9.13 -0.97
CA ILE A 134 -2.67 -8.80 0.42
C ILE A 134 -1.15 -8.74 0.53
N HIS A 135 -0.63 -7.56 0.91
CA HIS A 135 0.81 -7.33 1.06
C HIS A 135 1.62 -7.70 -0.20
N GLY A 136 1.05 -7.42 -1.38
CA GLY A 136 1.68 -7.70 -2.67
C GLY A 136 1.67 -9.17 -3.11
N LYS A 137 0.92 -10.04 -2.43
CA LYS A 137 0.71 -11.45 -2.81
C LYS A 137 -0.78 -11.73 -3.04
N CYS A 138 -1.08 -12.68 -3.91
CA CYS A 138 -2.44 -13.17 -4.08
C CYS A 138 -2.77 -14.13 -2.92
N ASP A 139 -3.76 -13.77 -2.10
CA ASP A 139 -4.13 -14.50 -0.88
C ASP A 139 -5.65 -14.48 -0.66
N GLU A 140 -6.13 -15.21 0.34
CA GLU A 140 -7.54 -15.19 0.74
C GLU A 140 -7.90 -13.86 1.41
N ARG A 141 -9.13 -13.39 1.18
CA ARG A 141 -9.63 -12.18 1.84
C ARG A 141 -9.74 -12.42 3.36
N PRO A 142 -9.22 -11.52 4.21
CA PRO A 142 -9.37 -11.63 5.65
C PRO A 142 -10.86 -11.66 6.06
N VAL A 143 -11.22 -12.65 6.87
CA VAL A 143 -12.57 -12.78 7.46
C VAL A 143 -12.59 -12.04 8.79
N PRO A 144 -13.65 -11.28 9.13
CA PRO A 144 -13.73 -10.63 10.44
C PRO A 144 -13.75 -11.69 11.54
N SER A 145 -12.84 -11.55 12.50
CA SER A 145 -12.82 -12.29 13.77
C SER A 145 -13.75 -11.64 14.79
#